data_AF-A0AAN0R865-F1
#
_entry.id   AF-A0AAN0R865-F1
#
_cell.length_a   1.000
_cell.length_b   1.000
_cell.length_c   1.000
_cell.angle_alpha   90.00
_cell.angle_beta   90.00
_cell.angle_gamma   90.00
#
_symmetry.space_group_name_H-M   'P 1'
#
loop_
_entity.id
_entity.type
_entity.pdbx_description
1 polymer ?
#
loop_
_entity_poly.entity_id
_entity_poly.type
_entity_poly.pdbx_seq_one_letter_code
_entity_poly.pdbx_strand_id
1 'polypeptide(L)'
;MNYLERAADDAGYPNLDFEDMYQKGLACFQWGLPRPLVRQAFKYACAGWTERDRPILMWHVRAFVYGLSGRCDGGIRKRLAPEDYQWPVPPDPSWELVVCTYPDGTCELDLVHPVSGRFWSEDNGFFELPTEKRTLMNPMWFKSMGFDVMHMQPALQVRIGDPKRPHLKLV
;
A
#
# COMPACT_ATOMS: atom_id res chain seq x y z
N MET A 1 -28.76 8.90 13.15
CA MET A 1 -28.61 8.13 11.90
C MET A 1 -27.43 7.19 12.10
N ASN A 2 -27.70 5.88 12.08
CA ASN A 2 -26.68 4.85 12.26
C ASN A 2 -25.87 4.79 10.96
N TYR A 3 -24.55 4.94 11.02
CA TYR A 3 -23.73 4.94 9.80
C TYR A 3 -23.78 3.59 9.06
N LEU A 4 -24.16 2.51 9.75
CA LEU A 4 -24.38 1.20 9.12
C LEU A 4 -25.61 1.17 8.22
N GLU A 5 -26.57 2.09 8.38
CA GLU A 5 -27.68 2.25 7.43
C GLU A 5 -27.15 2.64 6.04
N ARG A 6 -25.95 3.22 5.96
CA ARG A 6 -25.27 3.55 4.70
C ARG A 6 -24.63 2.33 4.04
N ALA A 7 -24.60 1.15 4.66
CA ALA A 7 -24.08 -0.06 4.03
C ALA A 7 -25.00 -0.59 2.93
N ALA A 8 -26.27 -0.18 2.92
CA ALA A 8 -27.21 -0.42 1.84
C ALA A 8 -27.65 0.90 1.18
N ASP A 9 -27.99 0.85 -0.10
CA ASP A 9 -28.69 1.92 -0.80
C ASP A 9 -30.19 1.90 -0.51
N ASP A 10 -30.93 2.86 -1.07
CA ASP A 10 -32.37 3.01 -0.84
C ASP A 10 -33.19 1.80 -1.35
N ALA A 11 -32.61 0.97 -2.23
CA ALA A 11 -33.21 -0.26 -2.74
C ALA A 11 -32.74 -1.51 -1.98
N GLY A 12 -31.87 -1.36 -0.96
CA GLY A 12 -31.35 -2.44 -0.14
C GLY A 12 -30.12 -3.14 -0.72
N TYR A 13 -29.52 -2.64 -1.82
CA TYR A 13 -28.28 -3.19 -2.38
C TYR A 13 -27.04 -2.67 -1.64
N PRO A 14 -25.91 -3.39 -1.65
CA PRO A 14 -24.69 -2.92 -1.02
C PRO A 14 -24.24 -1.56 -1.56
N ASN A 15 -24.03 -0.61 -0.67
CA ASN A 15 -23.42 0.65 -1.01
C ASN A 15 -21.93 0.44 -1.28
N LEU A 16 -21.54 0.46 -2.55
CA LEU A 16 -20.15 0.20 -2.98
C LEU A 16 -19.15 1.20 -2.40
N ASP A 17 -19.58 2.44 -2.15
CA ASP A 17 -18.71 3.47 -1.58
C ASP A 17 -18.44 3.21 -0.08
N PHE A 18 -19.42 2.66 0.63
CA PHE A 18 -19.23 2.15 1.99
C PHE A 18 -18.32 0.93 1.98
N GLU A 19 -18.60 -0.01 1.07
CA GLU A 19 -17.86 -1.26 0.96
C GLU A 19 -16.38 -1.03 0.66
N ASP A 20 -16.04 -0.10 -0.23
CA ASP A 20 -14.64 0.21 -0.54
C ASP A 20 -13.87 0.71 0.69
N MET A 21 -14.43 1.67 1.44
CA MET A 21 -13.82 2.17 2.68
C MET A 21 -13.72 1.10 3.75
N TYR A 22 -14.78 0.30 3.92
CA TYR A 22 -14.82 -0.81 4.86
C TYR A 22 -13.76 -1.87 4.52
N GLN A 23 -13.66 -2.30 3.27
CA GLN A 23 -12.71 -3.33 2.82
C GLN A 23 -11.26 -2.85 2.95
N LYS A 24 -10.98 -1.56 2.73
CA LYS A 24 -9.64 -1.00 3.01
C LYS A 24 -9.27 -1.07 4.47
N GLY A 25 -10.20 -0.71 5.35
CA GLY A 25 -10.02 -0.86 6.80
C GLY A 25 -9.83 -2.34 7.19
N LEU A 26 -10.66 -3.21 6.63
CA LEU A 26 -10.61 -4.65 6.90
C LEU A 26 -9.30 -5.28 6.44
N ALA A 27 -8.78 -4.90 5.28
CA ALA A 27 -7.47 -5.34 4.81
C ALA A 27 -6.36 -4.92 5.79
N CYS A 28 -6.41 -3.69 6.32
CA CYS A 28 -5.47 -3.25 7.35
C CYS A 28 -5.51 -4.14 8.60
N PHE A 29 -6.72 -4.52 9.03
CA PHE A 29 -6.91 -5.47 10.12
C PHE A 29 -6.37 -6.85 9.73
N GLN A 30 -6.80 -7.45 8.62
CA GLN A 30 -6.40 -8.81 8.28
C GLN A 30 -4.88 -8.98 8.20
N TRP A 31 -4.17 -7.99 7.68
CA TRP A 31 -2.71 -8.04 7.53
C TRP A 31 -1.92 -7.44 8.70
N GLY A 32 -2.59 -6.99 9.76
CA GLY A 32 -1.89 -6.48 10.95
C GLY A 32 -1.06 -5.23 10.69
N LEU A 33 -1.53 -4.34 9.80
CA LEU A 33 -0.74 -3.17 9.43
C LEU A 33 -0.47 -2.26 10.64
N PRO A 34 0.77 -1.78 10.85
CA PRO A 34 1.09 -0.81 11.88
C PRO A 34 0.47 0.56 11.56
N ARG A 35 0.32 1.39 12.60
CA ARG A 35 -0.37 2.69 12.51
C ARG A 35 0.08 3.60 11.35
N PRO A 36 1.39 3.70 11.01
CA PRO A 36 1.81 4.48 9.84
C PRO A 36 1.22 3.96 8.52
N LEU A 37 1.26 2.64 8.30
CA LEU A 37 0.72 2.01 7.08
C LEU A 37 -0.81 2.06 7.04
N VAL A 38 -1.49 1.96 8.19
CA VAL A 38 -2.94 2.21 8.28
C VAL A 38 -3.30 3.63 7.83
N ARG A 39 -2.53 4.63 8.28
CA ARG A 39 -2.74 6.03 7.88
C ARG A 39 -2.48 6.23 6.40
N GLN A 40 -1.47 5.58 5.84
CA GLN A 40 -1.16 5.60 4.41
C GLN A 40 -2.31 5.01 3.58
N ALA A 41 -2.79 3.82 3.95
CA ALA A 41 -3.95 3.19 3.31
C ALA A 41 -5.20 4.07 3.38
N PHE A 42 -5.47 4.69 4.53
CA PHE A 42 -6.59 5.61 4.68
C PHE A 42 -6.45 6.86 3.79
N LYS A 43 -5.27 7.50 3.77
CA LYS A 43 -5.00 8.67 2.91
C LYS A 43 -5.20 8.32 1.44
N TYR A 44 -4.70 7.16 1.01
CA TYR A 44 -4.84 6.70 -0.37
C TYR A 44 -6.32 6.44 -0.72
N ALA A 45 -7.07 5.79 0.17
CA ALA A 45 -8.51 5.60 -0.01
C ALA A 45 -9.22 6.95 -0.16
N CYS A 46 -8.89 7.94 0.67
CA CYS A 46 -9.48 9.28 0.56
C CYS A 46 -9.05 10.05 -0.70
N ALA A 47 -7.84 9.86 -1.21
CA ALA A 47 -7.36 10.56 -2.40
C ALA A 47 -8.24 10.29 -3.62
N GLY A 48 -8.69 9.03 -3.81
CA GLY A 48 -9.58 8.66 -4.91
C GLY A 48 -10.96 9.34 -4.88
N TRP A 49 -11.39 9.82 -3.71
CA TRP A 49 -12.62 10.62 -3.57
C TRP A 49 -12.39 12.08 -3.93
N THR A 50 -11.27 12.65 -3.47
CA THR A 50 -10.87 14.01 -3.81
C THR A 50 -10.65 14.16 -5.32
N GLU A 51 -10.03 13.19 -5.97
CA GLU A 51 -9.85 13.16 -7.43
C GLU A 51 -11.18 13.17 -8.22
N ARG A 52 -12.26 12.68 -7.60
CA ARG A 52 -13.62 12.66 -8.17
C ARG A 52 -14.45 13.87 -7.78
N ASP A 53 -13.84 14.89 -7.18
CA ASP A 53 -14.50 16.09 -6.64
C ASP A 53 -15.63 15.74 -5.64
N ARG A 54 -15.45 14.66 -4.87
CA ARG A 54 -16.41 14.21 -3.86
C ARG A 54 -15.86 14.47 -2.45
N PRO A 55 -16.66 15.05 -1.53
CA PRO A 55 -16.20 15.32 -0.18
C PRO A 55 -16.09 14.04 0.66
N ILE A 56 -15.04 13.95 1.47
CA ILE A 56 -14.94 12.93 2.52
C ILE A 56 -15.85 13.28 3.68
N LEU A 57 -16.94 12.54 3.80
CA LEU A 57 -17.89 12.62 4.90
C LEU A 57 -17.50 11.69 6.07
N MET A 58 -17.97 12.01 7.27
CA MET A 58 -17.66 11.27 8.50
C MET A 58 -18.06 9.79 8.46
N TRP A 59 -19.06 9.42 7.66
CA TRP A 59 -19.46 8.02 7.54
C TRP A 59 -18.40 7.18 6.81
N HIS A 60 -17.61 7.74 5.89
CA HIS A 60 -16.48 7.04 5.26
C HIS A 60 -15.41 6.69 6.30
N VAL A 61 -15.10 7.63 7.19
CA VAL A 61 -14.17 7.42 8.31
C VAL A 61 -14.68 6.29 9.19
N ARG A 62 -15.98 6.29 9.52
CA ARG A 62 -16.58 5.23 10.33
C ARG A 62 -16.59 3.88 9.63
N ALA A 63 -16.84 3.82 8.32
CA ALA A 63 -16.75 2.59 7.53
C ALA A 63 -15.34 2.00 7.57
N PHE A 64 -14.32 2.83 7.35
CA PHE A 64 -12.92 2.42 7.45
C PHE A 64 -12.55 1.94 8.86
N VAL A 65 -12.94 2.67 9.91
CA VAL A 65 -12.69 2.27 11.31
C VAL A 65 -13.43 0.99 11.67
N TYR A 66 -14.63 0.80 11.15
CA TYR A 66 -15.39 -0.44 11.33
C TYR A 66 -14.63 -1.63 10.74
N GLY A 67 -14.15 -1.52 9.50
CA GLY A 67 -13.29 -2.53 8.88
C GLY A 67 -11.98 -2.74 9.65
N LEU A 68 -11.31 -1.67 10.07
CA LEU A 68 -10.06 -1.70 10.84
C LEU A 68 -10.21 -2.40 12.19
N SER A 69 -11.41 -2.43 12.75
CA SER A 69 -11.72 -3.20 13.97
C SER A 69 -11.95 -4.70 13.71
N GLY A 70 -11.88 -5.12 12.44
CA GLY A 70 -12.10 -6.50 11.99
C GLY A 70 -13.55 -6.95 12.05
N ARG A 71 -14.49 -6.05 12.36
CA ARG A 71 -15.90 -6.36 12.55
C ARG A 71 -16.60 -6.67 11.23
N CYS A 72 -17.47 -7.66 11.24
CA CYS A 72 -18.40 -8.00 10.17
C CYS A 72 -19.72 -8.52 10.78
N ASP A 73 -20.72 -8.78 9.95
CA ASP A 73 -22.05 -9.26 10.39
C ASP A 73 -21.97 -10.59 11.19
N GLY A 74 -20.92 -11.38 10.98
CA GLY A 74 -20.65 -12.64 11.68
C GLY A 74 -19.68 -12.54 12.86
N GLY A 75 -19.32 -11.34 13.32
CA GLY A 75 -18.38 -11.13 14.44
C GLY A 75 -17.06 -10.49 14.01
N ILE A 76 -15.92 -11.06 14.42
CA ILE A 76 -14.59 -10.53 14.09
C ILE A 76 -13.90 -11.47 13.09
N ARG A 77 -13.41 -10.91 11.98
CA ARG A 77 -12.64 -11.63 10.97
C ARG A 77 -11.31 -12.15 11.55
N LYS A 78 -10.76 -13.21 10.98
CA LYS A 78 -9.44 -13.72 11.34
C LYS A 78 -8.34 -12.88 10.70
N ARG A 79 -7.17 -12.78 11.37
CA ARG A 79 -5.95 -12.27 10.75
C ARG A 79 -5.49 -13.24 9.66
N LEU A 80 -4.89 -12.69 8.62
CA LEU A 80 -4.23 -13.41 7.52
C LEU A 80 -2.71 -13.39 7.67
N ALA A 81 -2.15 -12.38 8.34
CA ALA A 81 -0.75 -12.38 8.72
C ALA A 81 -0.47 -13.46 9.79
N PRO A 82 0.71 -14.10 9.78
CA PRO A 82 1.18 -14.95 10.87
C PRO A 82 1.17 -14.21 12.21
N GLU A 83 0.99 -14.92 13.32
CA GLU A 83 0.83 -14.32 14.66
C GLU A 83 2.08 -13.54 15.13
N ASP A 84 3.26 -13.95 14.69
CA ASP A 84 4.57 -13.39 15.02
C ASP A 84 5.12 -12.47 13.93
N TYR A 85 4.41 -12.30 12.80
CA TYR A 85 4.86 -11.45 11.72
C TYR A 85 4.89 -9.97 12.14
N GLN A 86 6.03 -9.32 11.92
CA GLN A 86 6.22 -7.89 12.16
C GLN A 86 6.47 -7.17 10.85
N TRP A 87 5.67 -6.15 10.58
CA TRP A 87 5.93 -5.26 9.45
C TRP A 87 7.26 -4.53 9.63
N PRO A 88 8.03 -4.32 8.56
CA PRO A 88 9.28 -3.57 8.63
C PRO A 88 9.06 -2.19 9.23
N VAL A 89 9.85 -1.87 10.24
CA VAL A 89 9.87 -0.54 10.87
C VAL A 89 11.17 0.13 10.44
N PRO A 90 11.11 1.30 9.78
CA PRO A 90 12.30 2.07 9.46
C PRO A 90 13.15 2.32 10.71
N PRO A 91 14.49 2.19 10.65
CA PRO A 91 15.36 2.43 11.80
C PRO A 91 15.31 3.90 12.25
N ASP A 92 15.07 4.81 11.30
CA ASP A 92 14.87 6.24 11.53
C ASP A 92 14.04 6.85 10.38
N PRO A 93 13.58 8.10 10.49
CA PRO A 93 12.70 8.74 9.50
C PRO A 93 13.30 8.98 8.11
N SER A 94 14.62 8.78 7.92
CA SER A 94 15.28 8.94 6.62
C SER A 94 15.07 7.74 5.70
N TRP A 95 14.52 6.65 6.20
CA TRP A 95 14.23 5.43 5.43
C TRP A 95 12.73 5.31 5.14
N GLU A 96 12.41 4.99 3.89
CA GLU A 96 11.03 4.85 3.41
C GLU A 96 10.75 3.41 2.99
N LEU A 97 9.64 2.83 3.45
CA LEU A 97 9.21 1.48 3.06
C LEU A 97 8.68 1.50 1.63
N VAL A 98 9.30 0.67 0.79
CA VAL A 98 8.93 0.48 -0.61
C VAL A 98 8.62 -1.00 -0.89
N VAL A 99 7.84 -1.22 -1.94
CA VAL A 99 7.57 -2.54 -2.49
C VAL A 99 8.28 -2.66 -3.83
N CYS A 100 9.32 -3.45 -3.89
CA CYS A 100 10.03 -3.79 -5.11
C CYS A 100 9.21 -4.83 -5.88
N THR A 101 8.82 -4.54 -7.11
CA THR A 101 8.00 -5.43 -7.95
C THR A 101 8.74 -5.78 -9.22
N TYR A 102 8.78 -7.07 -9.57
CA TYR A 102 9.54 -7.57 -10.71
C TYR A 102 8.63 -7.97 -11.87
N PRO A 103 9.16 -8.10 -13.10
CA PRO A 103 8.36 -8.44 -14.28
C PRO A 103 7.63 -9.79 -14.19
N ASP A 104 8.12 -10.73 -13.38
CA ASP A 104 7.49 -12.04 -13.14
C ASP A 104 6.34 -11.99 -12.12
N GLY A 105 6.04 -10.78 -11.61
CA GLY A 105 4.99 -10.52 -10.63
C GLY A 105 5.38 -10.83 -9.18
N THR A 106 6.66 -11.12 -8.90
CA THR A 106 7.16 -11.18 -7.51
C THR A 106 7.22 -9.79 -6.88
N CYS A 107 7.09 -9.78 -5.55
CA CYS A 107 7.25 -8.59 -4.73
C CYS A 107 8.26 -8.86 -3.62
N GLU A 108 9.01 -7.84 -3.25
CA GLU A 108 9.87 -7.81 -2.05
C GLU A 108 9.59 -6.51 -1.29
N LEU A 109 9.68 -6.57 0.04
CA LEU A 109 9.66 -5.37 0.89
C LEU A 109 11.08 -4.91 1.15
N ASP A 110 11.31 -3.60 1.04
CA ASP A 110 12.61 -2.99 1.29
C ASP A 110 12.46 -1.59 1.87
N LEU A 111 13.54 -1.04 2.40
CA LEU A 111 13.63 0.37 2.76
C LEU A 111 14.56 1.07 1.77
N VAL A 112 14.18 2.25 1.31
CA VAL A 112 15.03 3.12 0.50
C VAL A 112 15.40 4.36 1.28
N HIS A 113 16.67 4.75 1.22
CA HIS A 113 17.13 6.05 1.71
C HIS A 113 17.12 7.03 0.52
N PRO A 114 16.12 7.92 0.40
CA PRO A 114 15.83 8.66 -0.83
C PRO A 114 16.93 9.65 -1.23
N VAL A 115 17.77 10.09 -0.28
CA VAL A 115 18.88 11.01 -0.56
C VAL A 115 20.09 10.29 -1.14
N SER A 116 20.41 9.09 -0.65
CA SER A 116 21.57 8.33 -1.13
C SER A 116 21.22 7.31 -2.20
N GLY A 117 19.93 7.04 -2.42
CA GLY A 117 19.45 6.01 -3.34
C GLY A 117 19.85 4.59 -2.94
N ARG A 118 20.18 4.38 -1.65
CA ARG A 118 20.61 3.08 -1.14
C ARG A 118 19.41 2.27 -0.68
N PHE A 119 19.40 0.99 -1.02
CA PHE A 119 18.44 0.03 -0.51
C PHE A 119 18.97 -0.63 0.75
N TRP A 120 18.09 -0.89 1.72
CA TRP A 120 18.45 -1.56 2.96
C TRP A 120 18.91 -3.00 2.72
N SER A 121 18.30 -3.66 1.73
CA SER A 121 18.66 -5.01 1.29
C SER A 121 20.10 -5.17 0.81
N GLU A 122 20.78 -4.10 0.40
CA GLU A 122 22.19 -4.15 -0.03
C GLU A 122 23.12 -4.68 1.08
N ASP A 123 22.83 -4.30 2.33
CA ASP A 123 23.66 -4.68 3.49
C ASP A 123 22.96 -5.73 4.39
N ASN A 124 21.63 -5.88 4.30
CA ASN A 124 20.84 -6.65 5.28
C ASN A 124 19.92 -7.72 4.68
N GLY A 125 19.77 -7.77 3.35
CA GLY A 125 18.75 -8.59 2.69
C GLY A 125 17.33 -8.02 2.75
N PHE A 126 16.42 -8.63 2.00
CA PHE A 126 15.01 -8.20 1.94
C PHE A 126 14.22 -8.60 3.18
N PHE A 127 13.16 -7.84 3.46
CA PHE A 127 12.19 -8.22 4.47
C PHE A 127 11.26 -9.31 3.95
N GLU A 128 10.89 -10.23 4.85
CA GLU A 128 9.90 -11.24 4.54
C GLU A 128 8.52 -10.63 4.32
N LEU A 129 7.75 -11.24 3.44
CA LEU A 129 6.35 -10.92 3.22
C LEU A 129 5.47 -11.71 4.20
N PRO A 130 4.32 -11.18 4.67
CA PRO A 130 3.40 -11.93 5.54
C PRO A 130 2.80 -13.16 4.85
N THR A 131 2.89 -13.26 3.52
CA THR A 131 2.46 -14.43 2.75
C THR A 131 3.18 -14.48 1.41
N GLU A 132 3.52 -15.69 0.93
CA GLU A 132 4.01 -15.91 -0.43
C GLU A 132 2.86 -16.06 -1.45
N LYS A 133 1.60 -16.13 -0.98
CA LYS A 133 0.43 -16.33 -1.83
C LYS A 133 0.12 -15.07 -2.64
N ARG A 134 0.61 -15.04 -3.89
CA ARG A 134 0.38 -13.94 -4.85
C ARG A 134 -1.10 -13.65 -5.14
N THR A 135 -2.00 -14.59 -4.90
CA THR A 135 -3.45 -14.36 -5.02
C THR A 135 -4.00 -13.45 -3.92
N LEU A 136 -3.31 -13.35 -2.79
CA LEU A 136 -3.70 -12.54 -1.64
C LEU A 136 -2.93 -11.22 -1.57
N MET A 137 -1.67 -11.23 -1.99
CA MET A 137 -0.79 -10.08 -1.89
C MET A 137 0.14 -10.01 -3.11
N ASN A 138 -0.11 -9.03 -3.97
CA ASN A 138 0.56 -8.82 -5.25
C ASN A 138 0.79 -7.32 -5.49
N PRO A 139 1.46 -6.92 -6.58
CA PRO A 139 1.73 -5.50 -6.86
C PRO A 139 0.48 -4.62 -6.84
N MET A 140 -0.64 -5.13 -7.35
CA MET A 140 -1.90 -4.41 -7.39
C MET A 140 -2.50 -4.22 -5.99
N TRP A 141 -2.40 -5.23 -5.14
CA TRP A 141 -2.83 -5.12 -3.74
C TRP A 141 -2.05 -4.03 -3.03
N PHE A 142 -0.71 -4.05 -3.08
CA PHE A 142 0.16 -3.05 -2.45
C PHE A 142 -0.15 -1.64 -2.94
N LYS A 143 -0.22 -1.45 -4.27
CA LYS A 143 -0.60 -0.17 -4.87
C LYS A 143 -1.97 0.31 -4.38
N SER A 144 -2.95 -0.59 -4.32
CA SER A 144 -4.29 -0.26 -3.85
C SER A 144 -4.33 0.11 -2.36
N MET A 145 -3.37 -0.35 -1.57
CA MET A 145 -3.21 -0.01 -0.15
C MET A 145 -2.35 1.25 0.05
N GLY A 146 -1.96 1.91 -1.04
CA GLY A 146 -1.21 3.15 -1.02
C GLY A 146 0.28 3.00 -0.79
N PHE A 147 0.85 1.80 -0.91
CA PHE A 147 2.30 1.58 -0.82
C PHE A 147 3.01 2.20 -2.02
N ASP A 148 4.23 2.69 -1.78
CA ASP A 148 5.14 3.12 -2.84
C ASP A 148 5.71 1.88 -3.53
N VAL A 149 5.28 1.67 -4.78
CA VAL A 149 5.65 0.50 -5.59
C VAL A 149 6.75 0.90 -6.57
N MET A 150 7.91 0.28 -6.45
CA MET A 150 9.03 0.43 -7.38
C MET A 150 9.03 -0.72 -8.38
N HIS A 151 9.00 -0.38 -9.67
CA HIS A 151 9.06 -1.37 -10.75
C HIS A 151 10.51 -1.68 -11.11
N MET A 152 10.97 -2.86 -10.73
CA MET A 152 12.33 -3.32 -10.94
C MET A 152 12.53 -3.83 -12.36
N GLN A 153 13.69 -3.53 -12.93
CA GLN A 153 14.09 -4.03 -14.25
C GLN A 153 15.49 -4.66 -14.16
N PRO A 154 15.61 -5.88 -13.59
CA PRO A 154 16.91 -6.50 -13.35
C PRO A 154 17.69 -6.81 -14.65
N ALA A 155 17.00 -6.89 -15.79
CA ALA A 155 17.61 -7.09 -17.09
C ALA A 155 18.18 -5.82 -17.73
N LEU A 156 17.88 -4.62 -17.18
CA LEU A 156 18.45 -3.39 -17.71
C LEU A 156 19.95 -3.31 -17.37
N GLN A 157 20.74 -3.01 -18.38
CA GLN A 157 22.16 -2.68 -18.22
C GLN A 157 22.38 -1.23 -18.59
N VAL A 158 23.04 -0.48 -17.72
CA VAL A 158 23.53 0.85 -18.06
C VAL A 158 24.81 0.68 -18.88
N ARG A 159 24.82 1.24 -20.09
CA ARG A 159 26.03 1.35 -20.90
C ARG A 159 26.44 2.82 -20.93
N ILE A 160 27.70 3.09 -20.61
CA ILE A 160 28.30 4.39 -20.89
C ILE A 160 28.43 4.48 -22.41
N GLY A 161 27.56 5.27 -23.05
CA GLY A 161 27.66 5.54 -24.47
C GLY A 161 28.90 6.38 -24.79
N ASP A 162 29.38 6.30 -26.03
CA ASP A 162 30.46 7.19 -26.48
C ASP A 162 30.09 8.65 -26.18
N PRO A 163 31.03 9.45 -25.66
CA PRO A 163 30.77 10.84 -25.35
C PRO A 163 30.24 11.54 -26.60
N LYS A 164 28.98 12.00 -26.54
CA LYS A 164 28.42 12.84 -27.60
C LYS A 164 29.32 14.06 -27.72
N ARG A 165 29.84 14.33 -28.92
CA ARG A 165 30.62 15.55 -29.16
C ARG A 165 29.79 16.74 -28.69
N PRO A 166 30.31 17.58 -27.76
CA PRO A 166 29.60 18.78 -27.35
C PRO A 166 29.34 19.63 -28.61
N HIS A 167 28.07 19.97 -28.83
CA HIS A 167 27.66 20.81 -29.95
C HIS A 167 28.00 22.29 -29.72
N LEU A 168 28.33 22.63 -28.47
CA LEU A 168 28.84 23.94 -28.07
C LEU A 168 30.35 23.98 -28.26
N LYS A 169 30.81 24.89 -29.12
CA LYS A 169 32.21 25.30 -29.20
C LYS A 169 32.36 26.57 -28.37
N LEU A 170 33.38 26.63 -27.52
CA LEU A 170 33.85 27.88 -26.93
C LEU A 170 34.22 28.82 -28.08
N VAL A 171 33.59 30.00 -28.12
CA VAL A 171 33.93 31.13 -29.00
C VAL A 171 34.85 32.05 -28.24
#